data_AF-A0A0F5VL02-F1
#
_entry.id   AF-A0A0F5VL02-F1
#
_cell.length_a   1.000
_cell.length_b   1.000
_cell.length_c   1.000
_cell.angle_alpha   90.00
_cell.angle_beta   90.00
_cell.angle_gamma   90.00
#
_symmetry.space_group_name_H-M   'P 1'
#
loop_
_entity.id
_entity.type
_entity.pdbx_description
1 polymer ?
#
loop_
_entity_poly.entity_id
_entity_poly.type
_entity_poly.pdbx_seq_one_letter_code
_entity_poly.pdbx_strand_id
1 'polypeptide(L)'
;QLESLMRLRAEHANLVAALVHGGDAQATLALAAALRFHWGEGGLLGEGRRWLEHALAATAPEPSPARARALWVAAWVAVLQHDHATAYRWLDEAAELGDLLDDRVVCAHVRSLRGTLALFGGRPQEAVSLLEEAAAAHAEAGAEIGAVYAL
;
A
#
# COMPACT_ATOMS: atom_id res chain seq x y z
N GLN A 1 13.53 10.66 27.54
CA GLN A 1 13.83 9.44 26.75
C GLN A 1 12.90 8.27 27.10
N LEU A 2 12.63 7.98 28.38
CA LEU A 2 11.65 6.95 28.78
C LEU A 2 10.20 7.32 28.44
N GLU A 3 9.82 8.59 28.59
CA GLU A 3 8.47 9.09 28.31
C GLU A 3 8.09 9.01 26.82
N SER A 4 9.03 9.31 25.92
CA SER A 4 8.83 9.18 24.47
C SER A 4 8.65 7.73 24.02
N LEU A 5 9.37 6.79 24.65
CA LEU A 5 9.23 5.36 24.37
C LEU A 5 7.90 4.79 24.88
N MET A 6 7.44 5.24 26.05
CA MET A 6 6.15 4.84 26.59
C MET A 6 4.99 5.37 25.74
N ARG A 7 5.08 6.63 25.29
CA ARG A 7 4.10 7.22 24.38
C ARG A 7 4.02 6.47 23.06
N LEU A 8 5.16 6.15 22.44
CA LEU A 8 5.20 5.39 21.20
C LEU A 8 4.57 3.99 21.34
N ARG A 9 4.81 3.31 22.48
CA ARG A 9 4.18 2.01 22.77
C ARG A 9 2.68 2.12 22.98
N ALA A 10 2.21 3.15 23.67
CA ALA A 10 0.79 3.38 23.87
C ALA A 10 0.08 3.72 22.54
N GLU A 11 0.71 4.55 21.70
CA GLU A 11 0.20 4.86 20.35
C GLU A 11 0.14 3.60 19.49
N HIS A 12 1.19 2.77 19.50
CA HIS A 12 1.20 1.47 18.81
C HIS A 12 0.09 0.54 19.33
N ALA A 13 -0.06 0.39 20.66
CA ALA A 13 -1.11 -0.43 21.24
C ALA A 13 -2.52 0.05 20.87
N ASN A 14 -2.74 1.36 20.81
CA ASN A 14 -4.00 1.94 20.36
C ASN A 14 -4.29 1.62 18.88
N LEU A 15 -3.27 1.68 18.00
CA LEU A 15 -3.39 1.32 16.59
C LEU A 15 -3.73 -0.16 16.42
N VAL A 16 -3.07 -1.04 17.16
CA VAL A 16 -3.37 -2.48 17.16
C VAL A 16 -4.78 -2.75 17.68
N ALA A 17 -5.22 -2.08 18.76
CA ALA A 17 -6.57 -2.21 19.28
C ALA A 17 -7.63 -1.79 18.24
N ALA A 18 -7.37 -0.73 17.47
CA ALA A 18 -8.24 -0.29 16.38
C ALA A 18 -8.32 -1.32 15.24
N LEU A 19 -7.22 -2.00 14.91
CA LEU A 19 -7.20 -3.08 13.93
C LEU A 19 -7.94 -4.34 14.40
N VAL A 20 -7.84 -4.68 15.69
CA VAL A 20 -8.49 -5.87 16.29
C VAL A 20 -10.00 -5.67 16.46
N HIS A 21 -10.42 -4.50 16.92
CA HIS A 21 -11.79 -4.22 17.31
C HIS A 21 -12.55 -3.37 16.27
N GLY A 22 -11.95 -3.11 15.12
CA GLY A 22 -12.62 -2.48 13.98
C GLY A 22 -13.83 -3.31 13.56
N GLY A 23 -15.03 -2.73 13.66
CA GLY A 23 -16.29 -3.44 13.43
C GLY A 23 -16.60 -3.75 11.97
N ASP A 24 -15.98 -3.04 11.03
CA ASP A 24 -16.14 -3.22 9.59
C ASP A 24 -14.83 -3.71 8.96
N ALA A 25 -14.88 -4.86 8.27
CA ALA A 25 -13.73 -5.47 7.62
C ALA A 25 -13.10 -4.53 6.56
N GLN A 26 -13.92 -3.75 5.84
CA GLN A 26 -13.41 -2.77 4.86
C GLN A 26 -12.70 -1.60 5.56
N ALA A 27 -13.21 -1.16 6.72
CA ALA A 27 -12.56 -0.14 7.53
C ALA A 27 -11.23 -0.64 8.12
N THR A 28 -11.17 -1.88 8.61
CA THR A 28 -9.93 -2.52 9.08
C THR A 28 -8.91 -2.63 7.94
N LEU A 29 -9.35 -2.99 6.74
CA LEU A 29 -8.52 -3.06 5.54
C LEU A 29 -7.95 -1.70 5.15
N ALA A 30 -8.80 -0.66 5.13
CA ALA A 30 -8.38 0.71 4.86
C ALA A 30 -7.40 1.24 5.92
N LEU A 31 -7.64 0.93 7.19
CA LEU A 31 -6.76 1.32 8.30
C LEU A 31 -5.39 0.64 8.19
N ALA A 32 -5.35 -0.67 7.93
CA ALA A 32 -4.11 -1.41 7.75
C ALA A 32 -3.26 -0.84 6.59
N ALA A 33 -3.91 -0.45 5.49
CA ALA A 33 -3.25 0.19 4.35
C ALA A 33 -2.75 1.62 4.68
N ALA A 34 -3.55 2.42 5.40
CA ALA A 34 -3.18 3.78 5.79
C ALA A 34 -1.93 3.83 6.68
N LEU A 35 -1.68 2.77 7.46
CA LEU A 35 -0.53 2.66 8.35
C LEU A 35 0.80 2.28 7.65
N ARG A 36 0.90 2.34 6.31
CA ARG A 36 2.11 1.93 5.55
C ARG A 36 3.41 2.51 6.10
N PHE A 37 3.45 3.81 6.43
CA PHE A 37 4.66 4.48 6.90
C PHE A 37 5.02 4.05 8.32
N HIS A 38 4.00 3.80 9.16
CA HIS A 38 4.19 3.22 10.49
C HIS A 38 4.82 1.82 10.40
N TRP A 39 4.42 1.01 9.42
CA TRP A 39 5.03 -0.31 9.20
C TRP A 39 6.47 -0.23 8.70
N GLY A 40 6.74 0.60 7.70
CA GLY A 40 8.06 0.68 7.07
C GLY A 40 9.08 1.46 7.88
N GLU A 41 8.76 2.66 8.32
CA GLU A 41 9.67 3.52 9.07
C GLU A 41 9.77 3.10 10.55
N GLY A 42 8.72 2.46 11.08
CA GLY A 42 8.73 1.90 12.44
C GLY A 42 9.47 0.57 12.58
N GLY A 43 9.97 -0.03 11.48
CA GLY A 43 10.62 -1.35 11.51
C GLY A 43 9.66 -2.50 11.82
N LEU A 44 8.36 -2.29 11.62
CA LEU A 44 7.26 -3.21 11.95
C LEU A 44 6.75 -3.97 10.71
N LEU A 45 7.56 -4.10 9.67
CA LEU A 45 7.17 -4.72 8.38
C LEU A 45 6.54 -6.11 8.54
N GLY A 46 7.07 -6.93 9.43
CA GLY A 46 6.51 -8.27 9.70
C GLY A 46 5.12 -8.23 10.32
N GLU A 47 4.84 -7.22 11.14
CA GLU A 47 3.53 -7.01 11.74
C GLU A 47 2.55 -6.40 10.73
N GLY A 48 2.98 -5.39 9.99
CA GLY A 48 2.19 -4.81 8.90
C GLY A 48 1.75 -5.86 7.88
N ARG A 49 2.64 -6.77 7.47
CA ARG A 49 2.30 -7.90 6.58
C ARG A 49 1.17 -8.75 7.18
N ARG A 50 1.30 -9.18 8.44
CA ARG A 50 0.30 -10.04 9.08
C ARG A 50 -1.07 -9.37 9.15
N TRP A 51 -1.12 -8.08 9.48
CA TRP A 51 -2.38 -7.33 9.53
C TRP A 51 -3.02 -7.18 8.15
N LEU A 52 -2.21 -6.87 7.12
CA LEU A 52 -2.69 -6.76 5.74
C LEU A 52 -3.22 -8.09 5.22
N GLU A 53 -2.48 -9.18 5.41
CA GLU A 53 -2.90 -10.54 5.02
C GLU A 53 -4.18 -10.95 5.74
N HIS A 54 -4.26 -10.70 7.05
CA HIS A 54 -5.44 -11.01 7.85
C HIS A 54 -6.66 -10.21 7.37
N ALA A 55 -6.51 -8.90 7.16
CA ALA A 55 -7.61 -8.06 6.69
C ALA A 55 -8.07 -8.43 5.27
N LEU A 56 -7.13 -8.76 4.36
CA LEU A 56 -7.42 -9.20 3.00
C LEU A 56 -8.15 -10.55 2.96
N ALA A 57 -7.85 -11.45 3.90
CA ALA A 57 -8.50 -12.75 4.03
C ALA A 57 -9.85 -12.69 4.75
N ALA A 58 -10.02 -11.75 5.68
CA ALA A 58 -11.27 -11.56 6.44
C ALA A 58 -12.35 -10.81 5.63
N THR A 59 -11.95 -10.15 4.54
CA THR A 59 -12.85 -9.38 3.67
C THR A 59 -13.23 -10.20 2.44
N ALA A 60 -14.47 -10.11 1.98
CA ALA A 60 -14.89 -10.72 0.72
C ALA A 60 -13.97 -10.29 -0.45
N PRO A 61 -13.75 -11.16 -1.45
CA PRO A 61 -12.90 -10.84 -2.62
C PRO A 61 -13.57 -9.87 -3.60
N GLU A 62 -14.63 -9.18 -3.16
CA GLU A 62 -15.36 -8.21 -3.97
C GLU A 62 -14.45 -7.01 -4.29
N PRO A 63 -14.48 -6.51 -5.55
CA PRO A 63 -13.73 -5.34 -5.93
C PRO A 63 -14.07 -4.12 -5.05
N SER A 64 -13.06 -3.56 -4.39
CA SER A 64 -13.21 -2.31 -3.65
C SER A 64 -11.93 -1.46 -3.70
N PRO A 65 -12.03 -0.12 -3.65
CA PRO A 65 -10.85 0.74 -3.57
C PRO A 65 -10.00 0.49 -2.31
N ALA A 66 -10.62 0.04 -1.21
CA ALA A 66 -9.90 -0.34 0.01
C ALA A 66 -9.04 -1.60 -0.22
N ARG A 67 -9.60 -2.60 -0.92
CA ARG A 67 -8.88 -3.84 -1.29
C ARG A 67 -7.72 -3.55 -2.23
N ALA A 68 -7.95 -2.78 -3.28
CA ALA A 68 -6.92 -2.41 -4.25
C ALA A 68 -5.72 -1.71 -3.56
N ARG A 69 -5.99 -0.75 -2.67
CA ARG A 69 -4.97 -0.08 -1.87
C ARG A 69 -4.26 -1.01 -0.89
N ALA A 70 -4.99 -1.90 -0.20
CA ALA A 70 -4.39 -2.84 0.73
C ALA A 70 -3.47 -3.86 0.04
N LEU A 71 -3.84 -4.35 -1.14
CA LEU A 71 -2.98 -5.21 -1.97
C LEU A 71 -1.71 -4.50 -2.39
N TRP A 72 -1.82 -3.24 -2.85
CA TRP A 72 -0.65 -2.43 -3.17
C TRP A 72 0.28 -2.23 -1.95
N VAL A 73 -0.26 -1.89 -0.78
CA VAL A 73 0.55 -1.73 0.44
C VAL A 73 1.19 -3.06 0.87
N ALA A 74 0.47 -4.18 0.76
CA ALA A 74 1.01 -5.50 1.04
C ALA A 74 2.18 -5.82 0.10
N ALA A 75 2.05 -5.53 -1.20
CA ALA A 75 3.13 -5.65 -2.17
C ALA A 75 4.34 -4.80 -1.78
N TRP A 76 4.13 -3.56 -1.36
CA TRP A 76 5.21 -2.68 -0.91
C TRP A 76 5.97 -3.26 0.29
N VAL A 77 5.25 -3.79 1.29
CA VAL A 77 5.87 -4.48 2.43
C VAL A 77 6.65 -5.71 1.97
N ALA A 78 6.14 -6.48 1.00
CA ALA A 78 6.86 -7.62 0.45
C ALA A 78 8.14 -7.24 -0.31
N VAL A 79 8.11 -6.15 -1.09
CA VAL A 79 9.32 -5.59 -1.73
C VAL A 79 10.38 -5.26 -0.68
N LEU A 80 10.00 -4.57 0.40
CA LEU A 80 10.94 -4.20 1.48
C LEU A 80 11.48 -5.40 2.25
N GLN A 81 10.77 -6.53 2.24
CA GLN A 81 11.20 -7.79 2.84
C GLN A 81 11.94 -8.70 1.84
N HIS A 82 12.24 -8.20 0.63
CA HIS A 82 12.87 -8.95 -0.46
C HIS A 82 12.08 -10.17 -0.95
N ASP A 83 10.78 -10.23 -0.64
CA ASP A 83 9.86 -11.26 -1.11
C ASP A 83 9.20 -10.81 -2.42
N HIS A 84 10.00 -10.76 -3.47
CA HIS A 84 9.57 -10.21 -4.76
C HIS A 84 8.46 -11.04 -5.42
N ALA A 85 8.45 -12.36 -5.20
CA ALA A 85 7.42 -13.24 -5.77
C ALA A 85 6.03 -12.91 -5.21
N THR A 86 5.91 -12.76 -3.89
CA THR A 86 4.65 -12.33 -3.26
C THR A 86 4.28 -10.92 -3.68
N ALA A 87 5.26 -10.02 -3.80
CA ALA A 87 5.02 -8.66 -4.28
C ALA A 87 4.39 -8.63 -5.67
N TYR A 88 4.92 -9.39 -6.65
CA TYR A 88 4.32 -9.47 -7.99
C TYR A 88 2.88 -9.97 -7.95
N ARG A 89 2.59 -11.05 -7.22
CA ARG A 89 1.23 -11.60 -7.12
C ARG A 89 0.22 -10.57 -6.59
N TRP A 90 0.58 -9.82 -5.56
CA TRP A 90 -0.29 -8.77 -5.04
C TRP A 90 -0.40 -7.55 -5.96
N LEU A 91 0.65 -7.22 -6.71
CA LEU A 91 0.61 -6.16 -7.71
C LEU A 91 -0.29 -6.52 -8.90
N ASP A 92 -0.33 -7.80 -9.30
CA ASP A 92 -1.20 -8.27 -10.37
C ASP A 92 -2.68 -8.11 -9.98
N GLU A 93 -3.06 -8.57 -8.78
CA GLU A 93 -4.44 -8.40 -8.28
C GLU A 93 -4.78 -6.90 -8.05
N ALA A 94 -3.84 -6.09 -7.56
CA ALA A 94 -4.04 -4.65 -7.42
C ALA A 94 -4.21 -3.94 -8.77
N ALA A 95 -3.49 -4.39 -9.81
CA ALA A 95 -3.63 -3.84 -11.17
C ALA A 95 -5.02 -4.13 -11.74
N GLU A 96 -5.47 -5.39 -11.64
CA GLU A 96 -6.80 -5.81 -12.10
C GLU A 96 -7.91 -5.00 -11.43
N LEU A 97 -7.81 -4.80 -10.11
CA LEU A 97 -8.78 -3.97 -9.39
C LEU A 97 -8.67 -2.49 -9.74
N GLY A 98 -7.46 -1.97 -9.94
CA GLY A 98 -7.26 -0.58 -10.36
C GLY A 98 -7.92 -0.29 -11.71
N ASP A 99 -7.73 -1.19 -12.69
CA ASP A 99 -8.34 -1.06 -14.01
C ASP A 99 -9.87 -1.23 -13.95
N LEU A 100 -10.37 -2.18 -13.18
CA LEU A 100 -11.82 -2.41 -13.01
C LEU A 100 -12.54 -1.22 -12.36
N LEU A 101 -11.87 -0.53 -11.43
CA LEU A 101 -12.41 0.58 -10.65
C LEU A 101 -12.09 1.96 -11.26
N ASP A 102 -11.34 2.01 -12.37
CA ASP A 102 -10.75 3.23 -12.94
C ASP A 102 -9.94 4.04 -11.89
N ASP A 103 -9.30 3.34 -10.95
CA ASP A 103 -8.49 3.94 -9.89
C ASP A 103 -7.06 4.19 -10.40
N ARG A 104 -6.90 5.34 -11.06
CA ARG A 104 -5.61 5.79 -11.61
C ARG A 104 -4.50 5.88 -10.57
N VAL A 105 -4.83 6.18 -9.31
CA VAL A 105 -3.85 6.30 -8.24
C VAL A 105 -3.26 4.94 -7.89
N VAL A 106 -4.10 3.91 -7.76
CA VAL A 106 -3.64 2.53 -7.57
C VAL A 106 -2.81 2.07 -8.77
N CYS A 107 -3.24 2.33 -10.00
CA CYS A 107 -2.48 1.91 -11.18
C CYS A 107 -1.10 2.58 -11.26
N ALA A 108 -0.98 3.87 -10.90
CA ALA A 108 0.31 4.57 -10.83
C ALA A 108 1.24 3.98 -9.75
N HIS A 109 0.67 3.65 -8.59
CA HIS A 109 1.38 3.00 -7.50
C HIS A 109 1.87 1.58 -7.86
N VAL A 110 1.06 0.81 -8.58
CA VAL A 110 1.45 -0.51 -9.09
C VAL A 110 2.61 -0.38 -10.07
N ARG A 111 2.53 0.55 -11.03
CA ARG A 111 3.62 0.81 -12.00
C ARG A 111 4.92 1.19 -11.29
N SER A 112 4.86 2.08 -10.29
CA SER A 112 6.02 2.48 -9.48
C SER A 112 6.73 1.28 -8.83
N LEU A 113 5.96 0.38 -8.20
CA LEU A 113 6.51 -0.79 -7.53
C LEU A 113 7.06 -1.83 -8.52
N ARG A 114 6.39 -2.03 -9.66
CA ARG A 114 6.91 -2.89 -10.73
C ARG A 114 8.23 -2.35 -11.29
N GLY A 115 8.36 -1.03 -11.45
CA GLY A 115 9.62 -0.40 -11.83
C GLY A 115 10.74 -0.65 -10.80
N THR A 116 10.43 -0.56 -9.51
CA THR A 116 11.37 -0.88 -8.43
C THR A 116 11.80 -2.35 -8.46
N LEU A 117 10.86 -3.27 -8.67
CA LEU A 117 11.15 -4.70 -8.80
C LEU A 117 11.97 -5.02 -10.05
N ALA A 118 11.78 -4.28 -11.15
CA ALA A 118 12.58 -4.39 -12.36
C ALA A 118 14.04 -3.96 -12.11
N LEU A 119 14.27 -2.91 -11.31
CA LEU A 119 15.63 -2.53 -10.86
C LEU A 119 16.29 -3.68 -10.09
N PHE A 120 15.60 -4.26 -9.10
CA PHE A 120 16.13 -5.40 -8.34
C PHE A 120 16.34 -6.65 -9.21
N GLY A 121 15.57 -6.80 -10.28
CA GLY A 121 15.71 -7.86 -11.27
C GLY A 121 16.77 -7.61 -12.35
N GLY A 122 17.51 -6.50 -12.29
CA GLY A 122 18.55 -6.17 -13.28
C GLY A 122 18.00 -5.76 -14.65
N ARG A 123 16.77 -5.21 -14.71
CA ARG A 123 16.09 -4.76 -15.93
C ARG A 123 15.91 -3.23 -15.92
N PRO A 124 17.00 -2.44 -16.03
CA PRO A 124 16.95 -1.00 -15.81
C PRO A 124 16.16 -0.24 -16.89
N GLN A 125 16.15 -0.70 -18.15
CA GLN A 125 15.37 -0.05 -19.20
C GLN A 125 13.86 -0.17 -18.95
N GLU A 126 13.41 -1.37 -18.55
CA GLU A 126 12.02 -1.61 -18.15
C GLU A 126 11.66 -0.77 -16.92
N ALA A 127 12.54 -0.70 -15.93
CA ALA A 127 12.34 0.11 -14.75
C ALA A 127 12.15 1.59 -15.06
N VAL A 128 12.98 2.16 -15.94
CA VAL A 128 12.88 3.57 -16.35
C VAL A 128 11.51 3.84 -16.98
N SER A 129 11.09 3.04 -17.95
CA SER A 129 9.77 3.20 -18.59
C SER A 129 8.64 3.18 -17.56
N LEU A 130 8.63 2.18 -16.68
CA LEU A 130 7.58 2.03 -15.67
C LEU A 130 7.55 3.17 -14.66
N LEU A 131 8.72 3.67 -14.24
CA LEU A 131 8.83 4.77 -13.29
C LEU A 131 8.45 6.11 -13.93
N GLU A 132 8.80 6.34 -15.19
CA GLU A 132 8.40 7.54 -15.95
C GLU A 132 6.88 7.59 -16.13
N GLU A 133 6.26 6.48 -16.56
CA GLU A 133 4.80 6.38 -16.67
C GLU A 133 4.10 6.62 -15.32
N ALA A 134 4.64 6.06 -14.24
CA ALA A 134 4.07 6.25 -12.91
C ALA A 134 4.22 7.69 -12.42
N ALA A 135 5.35 8.35 -12.68
CA ALA A 135 5.58 9.73 -12.33
C ALA A 135 4.63 10.68 -13.07
N ALA A 136 4.41 10.45 -14.37
CA ALA A 136 3.43 11.20 -15.16
C ALA A 136 2.02 11.06 -14.58
N ALA A 137 1.58 9.83 -14.29
CA ALA A 137 0.26 9.58 -13.71
C ALA A 137 0.07 10.21 -12.32
N HIS A 138 1.11 10.21 -11.47
CA HIS A 138 1.07 10.90 -10.17
C HIS A 138 0.99 12.42 -10.30
N ALA A 139 1.68 13.01 -11.29
CA ALA A 139 1.62 14.44 -11.55
C ALA A 139 0.23 14.88 -12.04
N GLU A 140 -0.38 14.12 -12.94
CA GLU A 140 -1.75 14.36 -13.43
C GLU A 140 -2.77 14.32 -12.28
N ALA A 141 -2.73 13.27 -11.45
CA ALA A 141 -3.62 13.14 -10.30
C ALA A 141 -3.42 14.26 -9.27
N GLY A 142 -2.16 14.70 -9.05
CA GLY A 142 -1.86 15.82 -8.16
C GLY A 142 -2.37 17.16 -8.69
N ALA A 143 -2.32 17.38 -10.00
CA ALA A 143 -2.82 18.58 -10.66
C ALA A 143 -4.35 18.68 -10.60
N GLU A 144 -5.07 17.56 -10.79
CA GLU A 144 -6.52 17.50 -10.66
C GLU A 144 -6.99 17.85 -9.23
N ILE A 145 -6.32 17.28 -8.21
CA ILE A 145 -6.61 17.59 -6.80
C ILE A 145 -6.33 19.08 -6.51
N GLY A 146 -5.21 19.61 -6.98
CA GLY A 146 -4.86 21.03 -6.81
C GLY A 146 -5.86 21.99 -7.44
N ALA A 147 -6.46 21.62 -8.58
CA ALA A 147 -7.48 22.42 -9.26
C ALA A 147 -8.83 22.43 -8.51
N VAL A 148 -9.22 21.31 -7.88
CA VAL A 148 -10.46 21.21 -7.09
C VAL A 148 -10.42 22.10 -5.84
N TYR A 149 -9.24 22.25 -5.21
CA TYR A 149 -9.07 23.10 -4.03
C TYR A 149 -8.76 24.57 -4.35
N ALA A 150 -8.71 24.97 -5.63
CA ALA A 150 -8.46 26.33 -6.08
C ALA A 150 -9.73 27.12 -6.45
N LEU A 151 -10.93 26.57 -6.18
CA LEU A 151 -12.25 27.21 -6.34
C LEU A 151 -12.83 27.62 -4.99
#